data_AF-A0A4Q3RKK7-F1
#
_entry.id   AF-A0A4Q3RKK7-F1
#
_cell.length_a   1.000
_cell.length_b   1.000
_cell.length_c   1.000
_cell.angle_alpha   90.00
_cell.angle_beta   90.00
_cell.angle_gamma   90.00
#
_symmetry.space_group_name_H-M   'P 1'
#
loop_
_entity.id
_entity.type
_entity.pdbx_description
1 polymer ?
#
loop_
_entity_poly.entity_id
_entity_poly.type
_entity_poly.pdbx_seq_one_letter_code
_entity_poly.pdbx_strand_id
1 'polypeptide(L)' 'MPERPIYTYLGDKNTSAEFKNKNCTAIYTTKGTCIRGRNGAMLVQFGDKKVVVVGRRLRKQQGKL' A
#
# COMPACT_ATOMS: atom_id res chain seq x y z
N MET A 1 -6.05 18.48 -1.96
CA MET A 1 -6.03 17.03 -1.62
C MET A 1 -4.72 16.79 -0.88
N PRO A 2 -4.70 16.28 0.36
CA PRO A 2 -3.44 16.06 1.07
C PRO A 2 -2.56 15.08 0.30
N GLU A 3 -1.24 15.28 0.38
CA GLU A 3 -0.27 14.39 -0.25
C GLU A 3 -0.49 12.95 0.21
N ARG A 4 -0.63 12.03 -0.73
CA ARG A 4 -0.85 10.62 -0.41
C ARG A 4 0.47 10.04 0.07
N PRO A 5 0.51 9.41 1.25
CA PRO A 5 1.73 8.78 1.73
C PRO A 5 2.16 7.67 0.77
N ILE A 6 3.43 7.71 0.37
CA ILE A 6 4.07 6.64 -0.38
C ILE A 6 4.54 5.58 0.62
N TYR A 7 4.32 4.31 0.28
CA TYR A 7 4.74 3.18 1.07
C TYR A 7 5.64 2.27 0.25
N THR A 8 6.64 1.67 0.87
CA THR A 8 7.35 0.52 0.33
C THR A 8 6.73 -0.75 0.90
N TYR A 9 6.36 -1.70 0.03
CA TYR A 9 5.83 -3.00 0.46
C TYR A 9 6.94 -4.04 0.51
N LEU A 10 7.20 -4.62 1.69
CA LEU A 10 8.28 -5.59 1.88
C LEU A 10 7.97 -6.99 1.31
N GLY A 11 6.74 -7.24 0.88
CA GLY A 11 6.25 -8.56 0.50
C GLY A 11 6.11 -9.55 1.66
N ASP A 12 5.44 -10.66 1.37
CA ASP A 12 5.27 -11.84 2.21
C ASP A 12 5.61 -13.13 1.43
N LYS A 13 5.32 -14.30 2.03
CA LYS A 13 5.66 -15.62 1.45
C LYS A 13 4.98 -15.86 0.09
N ASN A 14 3.80 -15.28 -0.15
CA ASN A 14 3.00 -15.52 -1.35
C ASN A 14 3.01 -14.32 -2.33
N THR A 15 3.72 -13.24 -1.98
CA THR A 15 3.81 -12.05 -2.81
C THR A 15 4.65 -12.32 -4.07
N SER A 16 4.09 -12.03 -5.25
CA SER A 16 4.85 -12.04 -6.50
C SER A 16 6.08 -11.14 -6.40
N ALA A 17 7.22 -11.61 -6.92
CA ALA A 17 8.49 -10.89 -6.85
C ALA A 17 8.42 -9.46 -7.41
N GLU A 18 7.50 -9.22 -8.35
CA GLU A 18 7.27 -7.91 -8.96
C GLU A 18 6.80 -6.82 -7.96
N PHE A 19 6.16 -7.19 -6.86
CA PHE A 19 5.62 -6.26 -5.85
C PHE A 19 6.52 -6.12 -4.61
N LYS A 20 7.51 -6.99 -4.46
CA LYS A 20 8.38 -7.03 -3.29
C LYS A 20 9.38 -5.87 -3.33
N ASN A 21 9.50 -5.16 -2.21
CA ASN A 21 10.30 -3.95 -2.04
C ASN A 21 9.96 -2.83 -3.03
N LYS A 22 8.75 -2.83 -3.58
CA LYS A 22 8.28 -1.77 -4.50
C LYS A 22 7.48 -0.70 -3.77
N ASN A 23 7.49 0.48 -4.36
CA ASN A 23 6.70 1.60 -3.89
C ASN A 23 5.24 1.46 -4.34
N CYS A 24 4.33 1.87 -3.47
CA CYS A 24 2.90 1.82 -3.67
C CYS A 24 2.21 2.96 -2.93
N THR A 25 0.97 3.24 -3.31
CA THR A 25 0.12 4.21 -2.62
C THR A 25 -1.15 3.56 -2.13
N ALA A 26 -1.68 4.03 -1.01
CA ALA A 26 -2.95 3.57 -0.48
C ALA A 26 -4.10 4.01 -1.41
N ILE A 27 -5.05 3.11 -1.68
CA ILE A 27 -6.30 3.47 -2.36
C ILE A 27 -7.33 3.88 -1.30
N TYR A 28 -7.94 5.03 -1.52
CA TYR A 28 -8.92 5.63 -0.61
C TYR A 28 -10.33 5.48 -1.18
N THR A 29 -11.31 5.38 -0.29
CA THR A 29 -12.72 5.47 -0.61
C THR A 29 -13.09 6.89 -1.05
N THR A 30 -14.27 7.06 -1.63
CA THR A 30 -14.86 8.39 -1.91
C THR A 30 -15.02 9.26 -0.67
N LYS A 31 -15.05 8.65 0.52
CA LYS A 31 -15.11 9.32 1.83
C LYS A 31 -13.73 9.72 2.38
N GLY A 32 -12.64 9.46 1.66
CA GLY A 32 -11.28 9.85 2.06
C GLY A 32 -10.61 8.93 3.07
N THR A 33 -11.10 7.69 3.25
CA THR A 33 -10.48 6.69 4.14
C THR A 33 -9.77 5.58 3.35
N CYS A 34 -8.64 5.07 3.85
CA CYS A 34 -7.96 3.95 3.20
C CYS A 34 -8.84 2.69 3.16
N ILE A 35 -8.85 1.97 2.05
CA ILE A 35 -9.59 0.70 1.93
C ILE A 35 -8.81 -0.41 2.66
N ARG A 36 -9.42 -0.95 3.73
CA ARG A 36 -8.86 -2.02 4.56
C ARG A 36 -9.79 -3.24 4.58
N GLY A 37 -9.20 -4.43 4.49
CA GLY A 37 -9.89 -5.72 4.60
C GLY A 37 -9.84 -6.30 6.02
N ARG A 38 -10.59 -7.40 6.24
CA ARG A 38 -10.81 -8.02 7.57
C ARG A 38 -9.54 -8.49 8.29
N ASN A 39 -8.50 -8.94 7.57
CA ASN A 39 -7.28 -9.52 8.14
C ASN A 39 -6.08 -8.55 8.17
N GLY A 40 -6.34 -7.25 8.35
CA GLY A 40 -5.29 -6.22 8.25
C GLY A 40 -4.71 -6.09 6.83
N ALA A 41 -5.45 -6.57 5.84
CA ALA A 41 -5.13 -6.37 4.44
C ALA A 41 -5.47 -4.93 4.02
N MET A 42 -4.77 -4.40 3.03
CA MET A 42 -5.00 -3.06 2.51
C MET A 42 -4.97 -3.10 0.99
N LEU A 43 -5.85 -2.32 0.34
CA LEU A 43 -5.80 -2.15 -1.10
C LEU A 43 -4.81 -1.04 -1.45
N VAL A 44 -3.80 -1.39 -2.23
CA VAL A 44 -2.76 -0.46 -2.68
C VAL A 44 -2.63 -0.47 -4.20
N GLN A 45 -2.03 0.59 -4.72
CA GLN A 45 -1.74 0.77 -6.14
C GLN A 45 -0.22 0.68 -6.36
N PHE A 46 0.22 -0.25 -7.21
CA PHE A 46 1.58 -0.37 -7.73
C PHE A 46 1.57 0.01 -9.21
N GLY A 47 2.04 1.21 -9.57
CA GLY A 47 1.90 1.72 -10.94
C GLY A 47 0.42 1.68 -11.37
N ASP A 48 0.09 0.91 -12.39
CA ASP A 48 -1.29 0.73 -12.88
C ASP A 48 -2.03 -0.49 -12.28
N LYS A 49 -1.37 -1.29 -11.45
CA LYS A 49 -1.96 -2.48 -10.83
C LYS A 49 -2.51 -2.21 -9.43
N LYS A 50 -3.74 -2.66 -9.18
CA LYS A 50 -4.37 -2.69 -7.85
C LYS A 50 -4.11 -4.04 -7.19
N VAL A 51 -3.57 -4.04 -5.98
CA VAL A 51 -3.18 -5.26 -5.28
C VAL A 51 -3.60 -5.18 -3.83
N VAL A 52 -4.14 -6.29 -3.31
CA VAL A 52 -4.41 -6.44 -1.88
C VAL A 52 -3.15 -6.97 -1.20
N VAL A 53 -2.64 -6.23 -0.21
CA VAL A 53 -1.40 -6.56 0.49
C VAL A 53 -1.62 -6.64 1.99
N VAL A 54 -0.70 -7.29 2.70
CA VAL A 54 -0.73 -7.33 4.17
C VAL A 54 -0.21 -6.00 4.72
N GLY A 55 -1.08 -5.20 5.35
CA GLY A 55 -0.79 -3.83 5.76
C GLY A 55 0.41 -3.68 6.69
N ARG A 56 0.64 -4.63 7.61
CA ARG A 56 1.80 -4.61 8.54
C ARG A 56 3.17 -4.67 7.84
N ARG A 57 3.20 -5.05 6.56
CA ARG A 57 4.41 -5.13 5.72
C ARG A 57 4.63 -3.87 4.89
N LEU A 58 3.76 -2.87 5.01
CA LEU A 58 3.98 -1.54 4.45
C LEU A 58 4.95 -0.76 5.35
N ARG A 59 5.86 -0.02 4.73
CA ARG A 59 6.74 0.94 5.38
C ARG A 59 6.48 2.31 4.77
N LYS A 60 5.97 3.24 5.58
CA LYS A 60 5.74 4.61 5.11
C LYS A 60 7.10 5.20 4.77
N GLN A 61 7.27 5.69 3.55
CA GLN A 61 8.40 6.54 3.24
C GLN A 61 8.13 7.87 3.94
N GLN A 62 8.92 8.17 4.97
CA GLN A 62 8.86 9.50 5.58
C GLN A 62 9.31 10.49 4.52
N GLY A 63 8.39 11.32 4.03
CA GLY A 63 8.80 12.66 3.62
C GLY A 63 9.36 13.31 4.88
N LYS A 64 10.65 13.64 4.89
CA LYS A 64 11.15 14.66 5.80
C LYS A 64 10.33 15.92 5.48
N LEU A 65 9.51 16.37 6.42
CA LEU A 65 9.18 17.79 6.51
C LEU A 65 10.46 18.54 6.87
#